data_AF-A0A0F9DEU8-F1
#
_entry.id   AF-A0A0F9DEU8-F1
#
_cell.length_a   1.000
_cell.length_b   1.000
_cell.length_c   1.000
_cell.angle_alpha   90.00
_cell.angle_beta   90.00
_cell.angle_gamma   90.00
#
_symmetry.space_group_name_H-M   'P 1'
#
loop_
_entity.id
_entity.type
_entity.pdbx_description
1 polymer ?
#
loop_
_entity_poly.entity_id
_entity_poly.type
_entity_poly.pdbx_seq_one_letter_code
_entity_poly.pdbx_strand_id
1 'polypeptide(L)'
;ITYRNLKCKDPNCPKFGQEFPSKLSLAQHNRFHNPKSYKHHTKETKKKMSDSHKGKKCSEETKRKISESYNRPKVREKYSNAMKEKWRNPEFRERMTGENHPKGRLGKFGKESSEWKGDNVGYGAIHKRVQKRKIKPKNCEICGEPEFYDNNHGRLELSDKTGLCIDDNNNFQYVHQSCHKKYDIDNNIVHIKSPK
;
A
#
# COMPACT_ATOMS: atom_id res chain seq x y z
N ILE A 1 6.47 -54.43 19.09
CA ILE A 1 7.23 -54.38 17.81
C ILE A 1 8.28 -53.29 17.94
N THR A 2 9.51 -53.65 18.25
CA THR A 2 10.62 -52.72 18.44
C THR A 2 11.01 -52.14 17.08
N TYR A 3 10.82 -50.83 16.88
CA TYR A 3 11.26 -50.12 15.67
C TYR A 3 12.79 -49.99 15.66
N ARG A 4 13.49 -51.13 15.56
CA ARG A 4 14.95 -51.17 15.51
C ARG A 4 15.41 -50.87 14.09
N ASN A 5 16.31 -49.88 13.99
CA ASN A 5 17.16 -49.56 12.84
C ASN A 5 16.52 -48.73 11.70
N LEU A 6 16.05 -47.53 12.01
CA LEU A 6 15.83 -46.48 11.00
C LEU A 6 17.19 -45.89 10.57
N LYS A 7 17.91 -46.61 9.74
CA LYS A 7 19.25 -46.24 9.24
C LYS A 7 19.23 -45.98 7.75
N CYS A 8 20.09 -45.08 7.29
CA CYS A 8 20.36 -44.94 5.86
C CYS A 8 21.08 -46.19 5.34
N LYS A 9 20.61 -46.75 4.23
CA LYS A 9 21.16 -47.96 3.59
C LYS A 9 22.12 -47.67 2.43
N ASP A 10 22.31 -46.40 2.07
CA ASP A 10 23.18 -45.99 0.98
C ASP A 10 24.65 -45.91 1.48
N PRO A 11 25.56 -46.78 1.02
CA PRO A 11 26.95 -46.82 1.49
C PRO A 11 27.73 -45.53 1.20
N ASN A 12 27.30 -44.74 0.21
CA ASN A 12 27.94 -43.48 -0.18
C ASN A 12 27.38 -42.27 0.57
N CYS A 13 26.46 -42.49 1.52
CA CYS A 13 25.86 -41.44 2.31
C CYS A 13 26.78 -40.99 3.46
N PRO A 14 26.99 -39.68 3.69
CA PRO A 14 27.69 -39.16 4.88
C PRO A 14 27.05 -39.58 6.22
N LYS A 15 25.80 -40.05 6.18
CA LYS A 15 25.01 -40.56 7.33
C LYS A 15 24.72 -42.06 7.22
N PHE A 16 25.51 -42.81 6.46
CA PHE A 16 25.39 -44.27 6.37
C PHE A 16 25.50 -44.89 7.77
N GLY A 17 24.58 -45.81 8.10
CA GLY A 17 24.55 -46.47 9.40
C GLY A 17 24.08 -45.62 10.60
N GLN A 18 23.89 -44.31 10.44
CA GLN A 18 23.38 -43.44 11.51
C GLN A 18 21.89 -43.66 11.76
N GLU A 19 21.50 -43.58 13.03
CA GLU A 19 20.10 -43.71 13.46
C GLU A 19 19.35 -42.40 13.31
N PHE A 20 18.18 -42.47 12.67
CA PHE A 20 17.30 -41.33 12.47
C PHE A 20 16.23 -41.28 13.57
N PRO A 21 15.93 -40.07 14.11
CA PRO A 21 15.01 -39.91 15.24
C PRO A 21 13.55 -40.22 14.90
N SER A 22 13.20 -40.30 13.61
CA SER A 22 11.85 -40.65 13.17
C SER A 22 11.82 -41.16 11.73
N LYS A 23 10.75 -41.87 11.37
CA LYS A 23 10.47 -42.28 9.97
C LYS A 23 10.43 -41.09 9.03
N LEU A 24 9.89 -39.95 9.48
CA LEU A 24 9.88 -38.71 8.71
C LEU A 24 11.31 -38.21 8.46
N SER A 25 12.15 -38.16 9.50
CA SER A 25 13.55 -37.73 9.37
C SER A 25 14.33 -38.61 8.38
N LEU A 26 14.16 -39.94 8.46
CA LEU A 26 14.75 -40.87 7.50
C LEU A 26 14.20 -40.66 6.08
N ALA A 27 12.89 -40.48 5.91
CA ALA A 27 12.28 -40.23 4.60
C ALA A 27 12.76 -38.92 3.98
N GLN A 28 12.90 -37.85 4.78
CA GLN A 28 13.43 -36.57 4.33
C GLN A 28 14.89 -36.70 3.89
N HIS A 29 15.69 -37.47 4.63
CA HIS A 29 17.07 -37.78 4.29
C HIS A 29 17.19 -38.65 3.02
N ASN A 30 16.32 -39.63 2.83
CA ASN A 30 16.33 -40.48 1.64
C ASN A 30 16.00 -39.72 0.34
N ARG A 31 15.43 -38.52 0.42
CA ARG A 31 15.25 -37.63 -0.76
C ARG A 31 16.58 -37.15 -1.35
N PHE A 32 17.66 -37.14 -0.57
CA PHE A 32 19.01 -36.82 -1.07
C PHE A 32 19.55 -37.92 -1.99
N HIS A 33 19.25 -39.19 -1.67
CA HIS A 33 19.72 -40.35 -2.45
C HIS A 33 18.85 -40.64 -3.66
N ASN A 34 17.60 -40.18 -3.65
CA ASN A 34 16.68 -40.29 -4.77
C ASN A 34 16.32 -38.91 -5.35
N PRO A 35 17.22 -38.30 -6.17
CA PRO A 35 16.94 -37.03 -6.83
C PRO A 35 15.75 -37.11 -7.80
N LYS A 36 15.40 -38.32 -8.28
CA LYS A 36 14.21 -38.54 -9.12
C LYS A 36 12.89 -38.39 -8.35
N SER A 37 12.91 -38.33 -7.01
CA SER A 37 11.73 -38.01 -6.20
C SER A 37 11.41 -36.51 -6.16
N TYR A 38 12.38 -35.65 -6.50
CA TYR A 38 12.19 -34.22 -6.71
C TYR A 38 12.19 -33.92 -8.21
N LYS A 39 11.14 -34.34 -8.92
CA LYS A 39 10.96 -33.90 -10.31
C LYS A 39 10.70 -32.40 -10.29
N HIS A 40 11.68 -31.59 -10.69
CA HIS A 40 11.41 -30.19 -11.02
C HIS A 40 10.32 -30.15 -12.07
N HIS A 41 9.17 -29.55 -11.73
CA HIS A 41 8.11 -29.34 -12.71
C HIS A 41 8.67 -28.60 -13.92
N THR A 42 8.36 -29.09 -15.12
CA THR A 42 8.72 -28.39 -16.36
C THR A 42 8.09 -27.00 -16.36
N LYS A 43 8.64 -26.07 -17.15
CA LYS A 43 8.05 -24.73 -17.32
C LYS A 43 6.58 -24.83 -17.71
N GLU A 44 6.24 -25.81 -18.56
CA GLU A 44 4.86 -26.07 -18.99
C GLU A 44 3.97 -26.56 -17.84
N THR A 45 4.44 -27.50 -17.01
CA THR A 45 3.67 -27.97 -15.85
C THR A 45 3.47 -26.83 -14.83
N LYS A 46 4.50 -26.02 -14.56
CA LYS A 46 4.39 -24.85 -13.70
C LYS A 46 3.38 -23.84 -14.25
N LYS A 47 3.38 -23.61 -15.56
CA LYS A 47 2.42 -22.74 -16.24
C LYS A 47 0.99 -23.30 -16.08
N LYS A 48 0.77 -24.58 -16.35
CA LYS A 48 -0.54 -25.24 -16.17
C LYS A 48 -1.07 -25.14 -14.73
N MET A 49 -0.20 -25.35 -13.74
CA MET A 49 -0.56 -25.17 -12.32
C MET A 49 -0.90 -23.70 -12.01
N SER A 50 -0.08 -22.76 -12.49
CA SER A 50 -0.33 -21.33 -12.31
C SER A 50 -1.65 -20.90 -12.96
N ASP A 51 -1.90 -21.29 -14.21
CA ASP A 51 -3.11 -20.95 -14.97
C ASP A 51 -4.35 -21.55 -14.31
N SER A 52 -4.26 -22.78 -13.78
CA SER A 52 -5.33 -23.42 -13.01
C SER A 52 -5.73 -22.66 -11.74
N HIS A 53 -4.81 -21.90 -11.14
CA HIS A 53 -5.07 -21.09 -9.95
C HIS A 53 -5.30 -19.61 -10.26
N LYS A 54 -4.97 -19.16 -11.47
CA LYS A 54 -5.10 -17.78 -11.89
C LYS A 54 -6.57 -17.34 -11.87
N GLY A 55 -6.85 -16.23 -11.21
CA GLY A 55 -8.20 -15.66 -11.11
C GLY A 55 -9.13 -16.35 -10.09
N LYS A 56 -8.72 -17.47 -9.48
CA LYS A 56 -9.50 -18.09 -8.39
C LYS A 56 -9.43 -17.21 -7.14
N LYS A 57 -10.58 -16.73 -6.68
CA LYS A 57 -10.71 -15.96 -5.43
C LYS A 57 -10.83 -16.93 -4.26
N CYS A 58 -10.07 -16.67 -3.19
CA CYS A 58 -10.31 -17.35 -1.91
C CYS A 58 -11.71 -16.99 -1.40
N SER A 59 -12.37 -17.93 -0.74
CA SER A 59 -13.62 -17.65 -0.03
C SER A 59 -13.38 -16.66 1.11
N GLU A 60 -14.41 -15.91 1.50
CA GLU A 60 -14.32 -14.96 2.62
C GLU A 60 -13.93 -15.67 3.93
N GLU A 61 -14.47 -16.87 4.16
CA GLU A 61 -14.10 -17.71 5.31
C GLU A 61 -12.61 -18.07 5.31
N THR A 62 -12.04 -18.42 4.15
CA THR A 62 -10.60 -18.71 4.03
C THR A 62 -9.76 -17.45 4.21
N LYS A 63 -10.16 -16.31 3.64
CA LYS A 63 -9.47 -15.03 3.85
C LYS A 63 -9.47 -14.61 5.31
N ARG A 64 -10.60 -14.77 5.99
CA ARG A 64 -10.77 -14.49 7.43
C ARG A 64 -9.82 -15.34 8.27
N LYS A 65 -9.81 -16.65 8.06
CA LYS A 65 -8.89 -17.58 8.78
C LYS A 65 -7.42 -17.23 8.58
N ILE A 66 -7.02 -16.87 7.36
CA ILE A 66 -5.66 -16.41 7.07
C ILE A 66 -5.38 -15.12 7.85
N SER A 67 -6.25 -14.12 7.74
CA SER A 67 -6.11 -12.84 8.44
C SER A 67 -5.98 -13.02 9.95
N GLU A 68 -6.89 -13.78 10.56
CA GLU A 68 -6.89 -14.07 12.00
C GLU A 68 -5.58 -14.74 12.44
N SER A 69 -5.09 -15.72 11.67
CA SER A 69 -3.82 -16.39 11.98
C SER A 69 -2.64 -15.43 12.02
N TYR A 70 -2.55 -14.50 11.05
CA TYR A 70 -1.47 -13.50 10.99
C TYR A 70 -1.62 -12.40 12.04
N ASN A 71 -2.86 -12.05 12.42
CA ASN A 71 -3.15 -11.01 13.39
C ASN A 71 -3.04 -11.46 14.86
N ARG A 72 -2.79 -12.74 15.12
CA ARG A 72 -2.48 -13.23 16.47
C ARG A 72 -1.32 -12.43 17.07
N PRO A 73 -1.44 -11.86 18.28
CA PRO A 73 -0.43 -10.96 18.84
C PRO A 73 0.99 -11.54 18.83
N LYS A 74 1.16 -12.79 19.28
CA LYS A 74 2.45 -13.49 19.28
C LYS A 74 3.05 -13.65 17.88
N VAL A 75 2.21 -13.93 16.88
CA VAL A 75 2.65 -14.09 15.49
C VAL A 75 3.08 -12.74 14.92
N ARG A 76 2.25 -11.71 15.10
CA ARG A 76 2.53 -10.34 14.67
C ARG A 76 3.80 -9.77 15.32
N GLU A 77 3.97 -9.99 16.62
CA GLU A 77 5.16 -9.59 17.37
C GLU A 77 6.42 -10.31 16.83
N LYS A 78 6.35 -11.63 16.63
CA LYS A 78 7.46 -12.39 16.04
C LYS A 78 7.89 -11.83 14.69
N TYR A 79 6.94 -11.53 13.79
CA TYR A 79 7.25 -10.93 12.50
C TYR A 79 7.82 -9.52 12.63
N SER A 80 7.26 -8.70 13.51
CA SER A 80 7.75 -7.34 13.79
C SER A 80 9.18 -7.36 14.31
N ASN A 81 9.49 -8.22 15.28
CA ASN A 81 10.82 -8.35 15.87
C ASN A 81 11.83 -8.89 14.86
N ALA A 82 11.47 -9.92 14.09
CA ALA A 82 12.32 -10.44 13.02
C ALA A 82 12.61 -9.38 11.94
N MET A 83 11.63 -8.52 11.63
CA MET A 83 11.82 -7.42 10.70
C MET A 83 12.76 -6.37 11.30
N LYS A 84 12.50 -5.91 12.54
CA LYS A 84 13.39 -4.97 13.26
C LYS A 84 14.82 -5.47 13.32
N GLU A 85 15.01 -6.78 13.56
CA GLU A 85 16.32 -7.41 13.57
C GLU A 85 17.02 -7.35 12.22
N LYS A 86 16.32 -7.65 11.12
CA LYS A 86 16.86 -7.46 9.76
C LYS A 86 17.26 -6.01 9.51
N TRP A 87 16.45 -5.05 9.95
CA TRP A 87 16.75 -3.62 9.83
C TRP A 87 17.91 -3.15 10.73
N ARG A 88 18.38 -3.95 11.69
CA ARG A 88 19.63 -3.65 12.42
C ARG A 88 20.87 -3.95 11.59
N ASN A 89 20.80 -4.85 10.60
CA ASN A 89 21.93 -5.15 9.72
C ASN A 89 22.15 -3.99 8.72
N PRO A 90 23.30 -3.30 8.73
CA PRO A 90 23.59 -2.18 7.83
C PRO A 90 23.56 -2.57 6.35
N GLU A 91 24.05 -3.75 5.98
CA GLU A 91 24.02 -4.25 4.59
C GLU A 91 22.57 -4.47 4.12
N PHE A 92 21.71 -4.96 5.01
CA PHE A 92 20.29 -5.11 4.71
C PHE A 92 19.61 -3.74 4.51
N ARG A 93 19.95 -2.74 5.35
CA ARG A 93 19.43 -1.38 5.22
C ARG A 93 19.85 -0.79 3.88
N GLU A 94 21.14 -0.85 3.55
CA GLU A 94 21.67 -0.35 2.29
C GLU A 94 21.03 -1.04 1.08
N ARG A 95 20.82 -2.36 1.11
CA ARG A 95 20.11 -3.06 0.03
C ARG A 95 18.65 -2.61 -0.14
N MET A 96 18.00 -2.16 0.93
CA MET A 96 16.59 -1.75 0.93
C MET A 96 16.40 -0.25 0.67
N THR A 97 17.35 0.59 1.06
CA THR A 97 17.25 2.07 0.98
C THR A 97 18.34 2.71 0.12
N GLY A 98 19.33 1.94 -0.30
CA GLY A 98 20.45 2.41 -1.09
C GLY A 98 20.05 2.69 -2.53
N GLU A 99 20.92 3.39 -3.22
CA GLU A 99 20.70 3.89 -4.59
C GLU A 99 20.48 2.74 -5.59
N ASN A 100 21.13 1.59 -5.33
CA ASN A 100 21.05 0.37 -6.13
C ASN A 100 19.85 -0.51 -5.76
N HIS A 101 19.00 -0.13 -4.80
CA HIS A 101 17.75 -0.85 -4.56
C HIS A 101 16.94 -0.84 -5.86
N PRO A 102 16.53 -2.00 -6.42
CA PRO A 102 15.68 -2.02 -7.59
C PRO A 102 14.38 -1.33 -7.18
N LYS A 103 14.26 -0.04 -7.53
CA LYS A 103 12.99 0.67 -7.50
C LYS A 103 12.09 -0.18 -8.37
N GLY A 104 11.26 -1.00 -7.72
CA GLY A 104 10.20 -1.70 -8.42
C GLY A 104 9.32 -0.65 -9.09
N ARG A 105 8.16 -1.06 -9.59
CA ARG A 105 7.12 -0.11 -10.02
C ARG A 105 6.52 0.67 -8.82
N LEU A 106 7.33 1.18 -7.90
CA LEU A 106 7.00 2.36 -7.11
C LEU A 106 6.91 3.48 -8.13
N GLY A 107 5.66 3.81 -8.48
CA GLY A 107 5.35 4.92 -9.35
C GLY A 107 6.18 6.12 -8.93
N LYS A 108 6.83 6.75 -9.91
CA LYS A 108 7.48 8.03 -9.73
C LYS A 108 6.51 8.94 -8.95
N PHE A 109 6.99 9.67 -7.94
CA PHE A 109 6.15 10.53 -7.11
C PHE A 109 6.23 11.98 -7.60
N GLY A 110 5.19 12.77 -7.37
CA GLY A 110 5.16 14.17 -7.79
C GLY A 110 5.15 14.33 -9.31
N LYS A 111 5.84 15.34 -9.84
CA LYS A 111 5.85 15.69 -11.29
C LYS A 111 6.33 14.57 -12.20
N GLU A 112 7.13 13.67 -11.66
CA GLU A 112 7.70 12.56 -12.41
C GLU A 112 6.70 11.39 -12.54
N SER A 113 5.62 11.39 -11.76
CA SER A 113 4.58 10.37 -11.79
C SER A 113 3.87 10.31 -13.13
N SER A 114 3.65 9.10 -13.64
CA SER A 114 2.73 8.88 -14.77
C SER A 114 1.30 9.33 -14.46
N GLU A 115 0.92 9.34 -13.19
CA GLU A 115 -0.36 9.82 -12.70
C GLU A 115 -0.38 11.35 -12.46
N TRP A 116 0.73 12.06 -12.67
CA TRP A 116 0.80 13.51 -12.50
C TRP A 116 0.05 14.24 -13.61
N LYS A 117 -1.11 14.80 -13.27
CA LYS A 117 -2.00 15.51 -14.21
C LYS A 117 -1.64 17.00 -14.45
N GLY A 118 -0.52 17.47 -13.91
CA GLY A 118 -0.14 18.88 -13.99
C GLY A 118 -1.14 19.83 -13.34
N ASP A 119 -1.28 21.02 -13.94
CA ASP A 119 -2.20 22.09 -13.53
C ASP A 119 -3.63 21.88 -14.07
N ASN A 120 -3.81 20.95 -15.03
CA ASN A 120 -5.12 20.54 -15.54
C ASN A 120 -5.79 19.51 -14.61
N VAL A 121 -6.07 19.93 -13.38
CA VAL A 121 -6.83 19.14 -12.41
C VAL A 121 -8.19 19.77 -12.13
N GLY A 122 -9.21 18.93 -11.93
CA GLY A 122 -10.55 19.42 -11.64
C GLY A 122 -10.64 20.20 -10.32
N TYR A 123 -11.61 21.11 -10.23
CA TYR A 123 -11.88 22.02 -9.11
C TYR A 123 -11.67 21.40 -7.71
N GLY A 124 -12.26 20.22 -7.47
CA GLY A 124 -12.18 19.55 -6.17
C GLY A 124 -10.77 19.05 -5.79
N ALA A 125 -9.92 18.75 -6.77
CA ALA A 125 -8.53 18.35 -6.51
C ALA A 125 -7.69 19.57 -6.11
N ILE A 126 -7.93 20.73 -6.74
CA ILE A 126 -7.26 21.99 -6.39
C ILE A 126 -7.63 22.43 -4.98
N HIS A 127 -8.91 22.32 -4.61
CA HIS A 127 -9.37 22.61 -3.24
C HIS A 127 -8.60 21.80 -2.19
N LYS A 128 -8.41 20.50 -2.42
CA LYS A 128 -7.62 19.64 -1.52
C LYS A 128 -6.15 20.02 -1.46
N ARG A 129 -5.56 20.51 -2.56
CA ARG A 129 -4.16 20.98 -2.59
C ARG A 129 -4.01 22.28 -1.81
N VAL A 130 -4.90 23.24 -2.05
CA VAL A 130 -4.87 24.56 -1.41
C VAL A 130 -5.16 24.45 0.09
N GLN A 131 -6.14 23.65 0.51
CA GLN A 131 -6.41 23.40 1.94
C GLN A 131 -5.22 22.84 2.72
N LYS A 132 -4.28 22.15 2.06
CA LYS A 132 -3.05 21.66 2.70
C LYS A 132 -1.98 22.74 2.84
N ARG A 133 -2.00 23.77 2.00
CA ARG A 133 -1.00 24.85 1.97
C ARG A 133 -1.49 26.09 2.72
N LYS A 134 -2.77 26.44 2.59
CA LYS A 134 -3.40 27.61 3.23
C LYS A 134 -3.87 27.24 4.64
N ILE A 135 -3.48 28.05 5.62
CA ILE A 135 -4.02 27.97 6.97
C ILE A 135 -5.44 28.56 6.92
N LYS A 136 -6.42 27.81 7.46
CA LYS A 136 -7.80 28.28 7.56
C LYS A 136 -7.88 29.41 8.60
N PRO A 137 -8.32 30.63 8.22
CA PRO A 137 -8.51 31.73 9.17
C PRO A 137 -9.72 31.47 10.08
N LYS A 138 -9.78 32.19 11.20
CA LYS A 138 -10.94 32.16 12.12
C LYS A 138 -12.14 32.94 11.58
N ASN A 139 -11.88 33.93 10.74
CA ASN A 139 -12.84 34.90 10.22
C ASN A 139 -12.90 34.83 8.69
N CYS A 140 -14.05 35.19 8.14
CA CYS A 140 -14.30 35.32 6.70
C CYS A 140 -13.44 36.42 6.09
N GLU A 141 -12.81 36.15 4.95
CA GLU A 141 -11.98 37.12 4.22
C GLU A 141 -12.82 38.24 3.54
N ILE A 142 -14.14 38.07 3.38
CA ILE A 142 -15.03 39.08 2.78
C ILE A 142 -15.73 39.92 3.83
N CYS A 143 -16.45 39.29 4.78
CA CYS A 143 -17.25 40.02 5.75
C CYS A 143 -16.54 40.25 7.10
N GLY A 144 -15.40 39.61 7.34
CA GLY A 144 -14.65 39.76 8.59
C GLY A 144 -15.21 38.98 9.78
N GLU A 145 -16.35 38.31 9.63
CA GLU A 145 -17.05 37.62 10.74
C GLU A 145 -16.64 36.15 10.89
N PRO A 146 -16.74 35.55 12.10
CA PRO A 146 -16.38 34.17 12.35
C PRO A 146 -17.39 33.15 11.77
N GLU A 147 -17.10 31.86 11.88
CA GLU A 147 -18.06 30.80 11.55
C GLU A 147 -19.29 30.85 12.47
N PHE A 148 -20.48 30.60 11.90
CA PHE A 148 -21.75 30.51 12.65
C PHE A 148 -22.13 31.76 13.43
N TYR A 149 -21.82 32.95 12.90
CA TYR A 149 -22.15 34.21 13.57
C TYR A 149 -23.64 34.57 13.46
N ASP A 150 -24.33 34.09 12.43
CA ASP A 150 -25.79 34.21 12.27
C ASP A 150 -26.40 32.94 11.63
N ASN A 151 -27.72 32.94 11.45
CA ASN A 151 -28.44 31.80 10.87
C ASN A 151 -28.17 31.57 9.38
N ASN A 152 -27.61 32.55 8.67
CA ASN A 152 -27.33 32.51 7.23
C ASN A 152 -25.85 32.21 6.91
N HIS A 153 -24.94 32.41 7.87
CA HIS A 153 -23.49 32.31 7.72
C HIS A 153 -22.96 31.13 8.52
N GLY A 154 -22.92 29.97 7.86
CA GLY A 154 -22.40 28.74 8.45
C GLY A 154 -20.88 28.68 8.51
N ARG A 155 -20.33 27.57 8.02
CA ARG A 155 -18.88 27.33 7.93
C ARG A 155 -18.21 28.17 6.86
N LEU A 156 -16.92 28.43 7.04
CA LEU A 156 -16.03 28.98 6.03
C LEU A 156 -15.67 27.88 5.02
N GLU A 157 -15.94 28.15 3.75
CA GLU A 157 -15.60 27.34 2.61
C GLU A 157 -14.49 28.02 1.80
N LEU A 158 -13.71 27.21 1.10
CA LEU A 158 -12.71 27.71 0.19
C LEU A 158 -13.40 28.07 -1.13
N SER A 159 -13.20 29.29 -1.62
CA SER A 159 -13.76 29.79 -2.88
C SER A 159 -12.65 30.27 -3.80
N ASP A 160 -12.90 30.19 -5.11
CA ASP A 160 -12.02 30.69 -6.17
C ASP A 160 -12.41 32.12 -6.54
N LYS A 161 -11.46 33.06 -6.46
CA LYS A 161 -11.70 34.48 -6.78
C LYS A 161 -11.86 34.76 -8.26
N THR A 162 -11.27 33.95 -9.14
CA THR A 162 -11.26 34.19 -10.59
C THR A 162 -12.17 33.25 -11.37
N GLY A 163 -12.59 32.14 -10.75
CA GLY A 163 -13.38 31.09 -11.40
C GLY A 163 -12.60 30.25 -12.42
N LEU A 164 -11.30 30.50 -12.58
CA LEU A 164 -10.44 29.85 -13.56
C LEU A 164 -9.69 28.63 -13.01
N CYS A 165 -9.95 28.23 -11.76
CA CYS A 165 -9.38 27.03 -11.13
C CYS A 165 -7.84 27.03 -11.22
N ILE A 166 -7.20 28.15 -10.94
CA ILE A 166 -5.73 28.27 -10.98
C ILE A 166 -5.16 27.72 -9.66
N ASP A 167 -4.18 26.79 -9.70
CA ASP A 167 -3.50 26.20 -8.52
C ASP A 167 -2.52 27.21 -7.87
N ASP A 168 -3.02 28.40 -7.52
CA ASP A 168 -2.33 29.43 -6.75
C ASP A 168 -3.07 29.70 -5.44
N ASN A 169 -2.31 29.78 -4.34
CA ASN A 169 -2.87 30.00 -3.01
C ASN A 169 -3.58 31.36 -2.87
N ASN A 170 -3.13 32.38 -3.59
CA ASN A 170 -3.70 33.73 -3.52
C ASN A 170 -5.03 33.84 -4.26
N ASN A 171 -5.26 32.94 -5.22
CA ASN A 171 -6.49 32.85 -5.99
C ASN A 171 -7.66 32.29 -5.17
N PHE A 172 -7.40 31.69 -4.00
CA PHE A 172 -8.45 31.17 -3.12
C PHE A 172 -8.63 31.99 -1.86
N GLN A 173 -9.87 32.09 -1.38
CA GLN A 173 -10.24 32.75 -0.13
C GLN A 173 -11.19 31.89 0.71
N TYR A 174 -11.05 31.97 2.04
CA TYR A 174 -11.98 31.34 2.98
C TYR A 174 -13.13 32.29 3.32
N VAL A 175 -14.34 31.91 2.92
CA VAL A 175 -15.53 32.75 3.03
C VAL A 175 -16.76 31.91 3.35
N HIS A 176 -17.81 32.51 3.90
CA HIS A 176 -19.08 31.80 4.05
C HIS A 176 -19.70 31.48 2.69
N GLN A 177 -20.50 30.42 2.62
CA GLN A 177 -21.20 30.02 1.39
C GLN A 177 -22.10 31.14 0.84
N SER A 178 -22.79 31.87 1.73
CA SER A 178 -23.61 33.04 1.41
C SER A 178 -22.78 34.18 0.82
N CYS A 179 -21.65 34.51 1.46
CA CYS A 179 -20.72 35.56 1.00
C CYS A 179 -20.09 35.22 -0.34
N HIS A 180 -19.70 33.96 -0.56
CA HIS A 180 -19.19 33.47 -1.84
C HIS A 180 -20.22 33.66 -2.96
N LYS A 181 -21.46 33.22 -2.73
CA LYS A 181 -22.53 33.36 -3.73
C LYS A 181 -22.78 34.81 -4.11
N LYS A 182 -22.73 35.73 -3.13
CA LYS A 182 -22.86 37.17 -3.38
C LYS A 182 -21.67 37.69 -4.20
N TYR A 183 -20.46 37.32 -3.81
CA TYR A 183 -19.23 37.71 -4.50
C TYR A 183 -19.20 37.24 -5.96
N ASP A 184 -19.61 36.02 -6.24
CA ASP A 184 -19.66 35.47 -7.60
C ASP A 184 -20.66 36.24 -8.48
N ILE A 185 -21.81 36.64 -7.92
CA ILE A 185 -22.82 37.45 -8.61
C ILE A 185 -22.26 38.86 -8.89
N ASP A 186 -21.66 39.49 -7.88
CA ASP A 186 -21.13 40.86 -7.98
C ASP A 186 -19.96 40.96 -8.97
N ASN A 187 -19.14 39.90 -9.07
CA ASN A 187 -17.98 39.85 -9.96
C ASN A 187 -18.25 39.10 -11.28
N ASN A 188 -19.50 38.68 -11.53
CA ASN A 188 -19.91 37.94 -12.73
C ASN A 188 -19.04 36.68 -13.00
N ILE A 189 -18.70 35.95 -11.94
CA ILE A 189 -17.85 34.75 -12.01
C ILE A 189 -18.70 33.55 -12.39
N VAL A 190 -18.32 32.86 -13.48
CA VAL A 190 -18.98 31.64 -13.94
C VAL A 190 -18.04 30.45 -13.77
N HIS A 191 -18.33 29.59 -12.79
CA HIS A 191 -17.57 28.35 -12.60
C HIS A 191 -17.84 27.38 -13.76
N ILE A 192 -16.82 27.10 -14.56
CA ILE A 192 -16.90 26.12 -15.66
C ILE A 192 -17.10 24.74 -15.03
N LYS A 193 -18.28 24.15 -15.20
CA LYS A 193 -18.57 22.80 -14.73
C LYS A 193 -17.62 21.82 -15.44
N SER A 194 -16.80 21.09 -14.69
CA SER A 194 -15.95 20.06 -15.27
C SER A 194 -16.80 19.02 -16.02
N PRO A 195 -16.40 18.59 -17.23
CA PRO A 195 -17.09 17.51 -17.93
C PRO A 195 -17.09 16.24 -17.08
N LYS A 196 -18.24 15.57 -17.02
CA LYS A 196 -18.45 14.32 -16.26
C LYS A 196 -17.61 13.18 -16.82
#